data_AF-A0A7S0ML06-F1
#
_entry.id   AF-A0A7S0ML06-F1
#
_cell.length_a   1.000
_cell.length_b   1.000
_cell.length_c   1.000
_cell.angle_alpha   90.00
_cell.angle_beta   90.00
_cell.angle_gamma   90.00
#
_symmetry.space_group_name_H-M   'P 1'
#
loop_
_entity.id
_entity.type
_entity.pdbx_description
1 polymer ?
#
loop_
_entity_poly.entity_id
_entity_poly.type
_entity_poly.pdbx_seq_one_letter_code
_entity_poly.pdbx_strand_id
1 'polypeptide(L)'
;FNDCDRLAAFVRGWSGDGGGAGVLEAYVAEAEKMMAKDISDNMAIGRHGGDAILARAGGKAAVRVLTHCNTGSLATARYGTALGVIRYLHESGRLERAFCTETRPYNQGCRLTAFELVFEKIP
;
A
#
# COMPACT_ATOMS: atom_id res chain seq x y z
N PHE A 1 3.03 -11.42 11.97
CA PHE A 1 3.74 -11.48 13.26
C PHE A 1 3.59 -10.16 14.01
N ASN A 2 4.20 -9.06 13.56
CA ASN A 2 4.10 -7.75 14.23
C ASN A 2 2.66 -7.31 14.60
N ASP A 3 1.70 -7.45 13.69
CA ASP A 3 0.31 -7.05 13.94
C ASP A 3 -0.37 -7.90 15.01
N CYS A 4 -0.11 -9.21 15.00
CA CYS A 4 -0.63 -10.13 16.02
C CYS A 4 -0.02 -9.80 17.39
N ASP A 5 1.28 -9.52 17.44
CA ASP A 5 1.97 -9.15 18.68
C ASP A 5 1.47 -7.82 19.22
N ARG A 6 1.24 -6.83 18.35
CA ARG A 6 0.65 -5.53 18.71
C ARG A 6 -0.74 -5.69 19.31
N LEU A 7 -1.63 -6.43 18.64
CA LEU A 7 -2.99 -6.64 19.12
C LEU A 7 -3.02 -7.46 20.40
N ALA A 8 -2.15 -8.46 20.54
CA ALA A 8 -2.01 -9.22 21.78
C ALA A 8 -1.51 -8.34 22.94
N ALA A 9 -0.54 -7.46 22.69
CA ALA A 9 -0.06 -6.50 23.68
C ALA A 9 -1.17 -5.50 24.07
N PHE A 10 -1.92 -4.99 23.09
CA PHE A 10 -3.06 -4.10 23.32
C PHE A 10 -4.10 -4.74 24.24
N VAL A 11 -4.52 -5.98 23.96
CA VAL A 11 -5.49 -6.70 24.80
C VAL A 11 -4.93 -6.97 26.20
N ARG A 12 -3.68 -7.40 26.32
CA ARG A 12 -3.06 -7.67 27.64
C ARG A 12 -2.90 -6.41 28.49
N GLY A 13 -2.76 -5.24 27.85
CA GLY A 13 -2.67 -3.94 28.52
C GLY A 13 -4.02 -3.24 28.70
N TRP A 14 -5.12 -3.83 28.25
CA TRP A 14 -6.44 -3.20 28.33
C TRP A 14 -6.93 -3.13 29.78
N SER A 15 -7.32 -1.94 30.23
CA SER A 15 -7.78 -1.65 31.59
C SER A 15 -9.17 -1.01 31.62
N GLY A 16 -9.95 -1.18 30.54
CA GLY A 16 -11.32 -0.66 30.43
C GLY A 16 -12.33 -1.47 31.24
N ASP A 17 -13.59 -1.04 31.21
CA ASP A 17 -14.74 -1.71 31.81
C ASP A 17 -15.54 -2.53 30.77
N GLY A 18 -16.56 -3.27 31.21
CA GLY A 18 -17.43 -4.06 30.31
C GLY A 18 -17.00 -5.52 30.08
N GLY A 19 -16.02 -6.02 30.83
CA GLY A 19 -15.62 -7.45 30.80
C GLY A 19 -15.23 -7.94 29.40
N GLY A 20 -15.61 -9.17 29.04
CA GLY A 20 -15.26 -9.74 27.74
C GLY A 20 -15.81 -8.99 26.53
N ALA A 21 -16.99 -8.36 26.66
CA ALA A 21 -17.58 -7.55 25.60
C ALA A 21 -16.77 -6.26 25.37
N GLY A 22 -16.36 -5.58 26.44
CA GLY A 22 -15.49 -4.40 26.36
C GLY A 22 -14.13 -4.69 25.71
N VAL A 23 -13.55 -5.85 25.99
CA VAL A 23 -12.30 -6.31 25.33
C VAL A 23 -12.53 -6.51 23.82
N LEU A 24 -13.64 -7.14 23.43
CA LEU A 24 -13.96 -7.39 22.02
C LEU A 24 -14.13 -6.08 21.25
N GLU A 25 -14.91 -5.14 21.79
CA GLU A 25 -15.12 -3.82 21.16
C GLU A 25 -13.80 -3.05 21.03
N ALA A 26 -12.98 -3.03 22.09
CA ALA A 26 -11.68 -2.39 22.05
C ALA A 26 -10.73 -3.03 21.02
N TYR A 27 -10.73 -4.36 20.91
CA TYR A 27 -9.93 -5.09 19.93
C TYR A 27 -10.33 -4.73 18.50
N VAL A 28 -11.63 -4.74 18.19
CA VAL A 28 -12.14 -4.38 16.86
C VAL A 28 -11.76 -2.95 16.53
N ALA A 29 -11.95 -2.01 17.46
CA ALA A 29 -11.58 -0.62 17.25
C ALA A 29 -10.07 -0.43 17.01
N GLU A 30 -9.20 -1.19 17.68
CA GLU A 30 -7.75 -1.13 17.45
C GLU A 30 -7.37 -1.72 16.08
N ALA A 31 -8.01 -2.82 15.66
CA ALA A 31 -7.79 -3.42 14.34
C ALA A 31 -8.21 -2.46 13.21
N GLU A 32 -9.34 -1.78 13.35
CA GLU A 32 -9.80 -0.75 12.41
C GLU A 32 -8.83 0.44 12.33
N LYS A 33 -8.29 0.89 13.48
CA LYS A 33 -7.24 1.93 13.50
C LYS A 33 -5.98 1.48 12.78
N MET A 34 -5.57 0.22 12.93
CA MET A 34 -4.42 -0.34 12.21
C MET A 34 -4.65 -0.32 10.70
N MET A 35 -5.84 -0.70 10.24
CA MET A 35 -6.21 -0.62 8.82
C MET A 35 -6.17 0.83 8.30
N ALA A 36 -6.79 1.78 9.02
CA ALA A 36 -6.79 3.19 8.64
C ALA A 36 -5.36 3.76 8.58
N LYS A 37 -4.49 3.32 9.51
CA LYS A 37 -3.08 3.70 9.50
C LYS A 37 -2.35 3.14 8.28
N ASP A 38 -2.53 1.86 7.92
CA ASP A 38 -1.89 1.27 6.73
C ASP A 38 -2.28 2.03 5.45
N ILE A 39 -3.56 2.42 5.32
CA ILE A 39 -4.02 3.27 4.22
C ILE A 39 -3.24 4.60 4.19
N SER A 40 -3.15 5.29 5.32
CA SER A 40 -2.43 6.56 5.42
C SER A 40 -0.94 6.40 5.10
N ASP A 41 -0.30 5.35 5.62
CA ASP A 41 1.11 5.07 5.40
C ASP A 41 1.38 4.75 3.91
N ASN A 42 0.53 3.94 3.26
CA ASN A 42 0.65 3.60 1.84
C ASN A 42 0.56 4.84 0.94
N MET A 43 -0.39 5.75 1.21
CA MET A 43 -0.50 7.03 0.50
C MET A 43 0.76 7.88 0.70
N ALA A 44 1.31 7.92 1.92
CA ALA A 44 2.53 8.64 2.23
C ALA A 44 3.76 8.04 1.51
N ILE A 45 3.88 6.71 1.47
CA ILE A 45 4.91 6.00 0.69
C ILE A 45 4.83 6.39 -0.77
N GLY A 46 3.63 6.40 -1.36
CA GLY A 46 3.41 6.79 -2.74
C GLY A 46 3.92 8.20 -3.03
N ARG A 47 3.50 9.18 -2.22
CA ARG A 47 3.95 10.57 -2.33
C ARG A 47 5.45 10.72 -2.15
N HIS A 48 6.00 10.26 -1.03
CA HIS A 48 7.42 10.44 -0.72
C HIS A 48 8.32 9.73 -1.73
N GLY A 49 7.96 8.52 -2.15
CA GLY A 49 8.69 7.78 -3.18
C GLY A 49 8.61 8.45 -4.54
N GLY A 50 7.43 8.93 -4.94
CA GLY A 50 7.23 9.65 -6.20
C GLY A 50 8.04 10.94 -6.25
N ASP A 51 7.94 11.78 -5.21
CA ASP A 51 8.72 13.02 -5.06
C ASP A 51 10.23 12.75 -5.13
N ALA A 52 10.70 11.71 -4.44
CA ALA A 52 12.10 11.32 -4.42
C ALA A 52 12.62 10.83 -5.78
N ILE A 53 11.78 10.14 -6.57
CA ILE A 53 12.08 9.71 -7.94
C ILE A 53 12.16 10.93 -8.86
N LEU A 54 11.17 11.83 -8.79
CA LEU A 54 11.12 13.02 -9.64
C LEU A 54 12.29 13.98 -9.38
N ALA A 55 12.67 14.16 -8.11
CA ALA A 55 13.86 14.94 -7.74
C ALA A 55 15.14 14.38 -8.37
N ARG A 56 15.23 13.05 -8.55
CA ARG A 56 16.38 12.37 -9.17
C ARG A 56 16.27 12.23 -10.69
N ALA A 57 15.11 12.52 -11.27
CA ALA A 57 14.85 12.35 -12.70
C ALA A 57 15.53 13.43 -13.59
N GLY A 58 16.32 14.34 -13.01
CA GLY A 58 17.17 15.29 -13.76
C GLY A 58 16.38 16.27 -14.62
N GLY A 59 15.21 16.73 -14.15
CA GLY A 59 14.37 17.69 -14.87
C GLY A 59 13.43 17.09 -15.91
N LYS A 60 13.34 15.76 -16.03
CA LYS A 60 12.39 15.10 -16.94
C LYS A 60 10.95 15.42 -16.59
N ALA A 61 10.16 15.74 -17.61
CA ALA A 61 8.72 16.00 -17.49
C ALA A 61 7.93 14.77 -17.03
N ALA A 62 8.36 13.55 -17.38
CA ALA A 62 7.76 12.31 -16.90
C ALA A 62 8.81 11.20 -16.77
N VAL A 63 8.48 10.15 -16.01
CA VAL A 63 9.35 8.98 -15.77
C VAL A 63 8.70 7.69 -16.24
N ARG A 64 9.54 6.71 -16.59
CA ARG A 64 9.14 5.34 -16.85
C ARG A 64 9.59 4.47 -15.68
N VAL A 65 8.68 3.66 -15.15
CA VAL A 65 8.93 2.88 -13.93
C VAL A 65 8.78 1.40 -14.26
N LEU A 66 9.70 0.57 -13.77
CA LEU A 66 9.58 -0.89 -13.80
C LEU A 66 9.30 -1.39 -12.38
N THR A 67 8.31 -2.26 -12.24
CA THR A 67 7.91 -2.88 -10.98
C THR A 67 7.89 -4.41 -11.06
N HIS A 68 7.93 -5.05 -9.90
CA HIS A 68 8.04 -6.50 -9.74
C HIS A 68 7.03 -7.01 -8.71
N CYS A 69 6.51 -8.23 -8.91
CA CYS A 69 5.41 -8.80 -8.12
C CYS A 69 4.16 -7.93 -8.16
N ASN A 70 3.28 -8.10 -7.15
CA ASN A 70 2.18 -7.19 -6.86
C ASN A 70 2.41 -6.48 -5.53
N THR A 71 2.29 -5.16 -5.56
CA THR A 71 2.46 -4.26 -4.41
C THR A 71 1.35 -3.20 -4.39
N GLY A 72 0.22 -3.50 -5.03
CA GLY A 72 -0.95 -2.65 -5.11
C GLY A 72 -1.94 -2.84 -3.98
N SER A 73 -3.18 -2.42 -4.23
CA SER A 73 -4.29 -2.54 -3.28
C SER A 73 -4.68 -4.01 -3.07
N LEU A 74 -4.30 -4.91 -3.98
CA LEU A 74 -4.48 -6.36 -3.77
C LEU A 74 -3.40 -6.98 -2.86
N ALA A 75 -2.42 -6.19 -2.40
CA ALA A 75 -1.37 -6.62 -1.48
C ALA A 75 -1.31 -5.81 -0.17
N THR A 76 -2.12 -4.75 -0.03
CA THR A 76 -2.19 -3.89 1.16
C THR A 76 -3.63 -3.50 1.48
N ALA A 77 -3.88 -2.73 2.55
CA ALA A 77 -5.24 -2.27 2.87
C ALA A 77 -5.82 -1.39 1.75
N ARG A 78 -5.00 -0.53 1.14
CA ARG A 78 -5.35 0.32 0.00
C ARG A 78 -4.10 0.94 -0.61
N TYR A 79 -4.17 1.33 -1.89
CA TYR A 79 -3.21 2.14 -2.63
C TYR A 79 -1.85 1.46 -2.90
N GLY A 80 -1.39 0.58 -2.02
CA GLY A 80 -0.15 -0.15 -2.21
C GLY A 80 1.10 0.64 -1.86
N THR A 81 2.25 -0.01 -2.00
CA THR A 81 3.57 0.55 -1.69
C THR A 81 4.28 0.99 -2.97
N ALA A 82 4.99 0.10 -3.66
CA ALA A 82 5.66 0.44 -4.92
C ALA A 82 4.67 0.76 -6.05
N LEU A 83 3.55 0.03 -6.13
CA LEU A 83 2.46 0.41 -7.04
C LEU A 83 1.76 1.71 -6.59
N GLY A 84 1.75 2.01 -5.29
CA GLY A 84 1.31 3.31 -4.76
C GLY A 84 2.17 4.48 -5.24
N VAL A 85 3.49 4.27 -5.37
CA VAL A 85 4.39 5.26 -6.01
C VAL A 85 4.05 5.46 -7.48
N ILE A 86 3.76 4.38 -8.21
CA ILE A 86 3.32 4.45 -9.61
C ILE A 86 1.99 5.20 -9.72
N ARG A 87 1.02 4.92 -8.83
CA ARG A 87 -0.26 5.65 -8.75
C ARG A 87 -0.04 7.14 -8.53
N TYR A 88 0.80 7.52 -7.57
CA TYR A 88 1.11 8.93 -7.31
C TYR A 88 1.73 9.63 -8.53
N LEU A 89 2.67 8.96 -9.22
CA LEU A 89 3.27 9.49 -10.45
C LEU A 89 2.24 9.63 -11.58
N HIS A 90 1.29 8.70 -11.69
CA HIS A 90 0.21 8.76 -12.66
C HIS A 90 -0.77 9.91 -12.35
N GLU A 91 -1.23 10.01 -11.10
CA GLU A 91 -2.14 11.06 -10.62
C GLU A 91 -1.56 12.47 -10.78
N SER A 92 -0.23 12.59 -10.65
CA SER A 92 0.48 13.86 -10.87
C SER A 92 0.79 14.15 -12.36
N GLY A 93 0.41 13.27 -13.28
CA GLY A 93 0.71 13.42 -14.71
C GLY A 93 2.21 13.30 -15.03
N ARG A 94 2.99 12.69 -14.14
CA ARG A 94 4.44 12.54 -14.23
C ARG A 94 4.90 11.13 -14.57
N LEU A 95 3.97 10.21 -14.83
CA LEU A 95 4.24 8.85 -15.30
C LEU A 95 4.06 8.77 -16.82
N GLU A 96 5.12 8.37 -17.52
CA GLU A 96 5.07 8.10 -18.97
C GLU A 96 4.62 6.66 -19.24
N ARG A 97 5.13 5.70 -18.45
CA ARG A 97 4.79 4.27 -18.57
C ARG A 97 5.18 3.48 -17.32
N ALA A 98 4.35 2.52 -16.93
CA ALA A 98 4.64 1.47 -15.97
C ALA A 98 4.88 0.13 -16.68
N PHE A 99 6.04 -0.48 -16.44
CA PHE A 99 6.35 -1.84 -16.85
C PHE A 99 6.19 -2.77 -15.65
N CYS A 100 5.45 -3.87 -15.78
CA CYS A 100 5.40 -4.91 -14.77
C CYS A 100 5.95 -6.23 -15.31
N THR A 101 6.74 -6.94 -14.51
CA THR A 101 7.27 -8.27 -14.86
C THR A 101 6.23 -9.36 -14.60
N GLU A 102 6.30 -10.52 -15.27
CA GLU A 102 5.37 -11.64 -15.03
C GLU A 102 5.37 -12.12 -13.55
N THR A 103 6.55 -12.21 -12.95
CA THR A 103 6.79 -12.71 -11.57
C THR A 103 6.51 -14.21 -11.40
N ARG A 104 7.22 -15.04 -12.17
CA ARG A 104 7.21 -16.51 -11.99
C ARG A 104 7.66 -16.92 -10.58
N PRO A 105 7.18 -18.05 -10.04
CA PRO A 105 6.21 -18.97 -10.63
C PRO A 105 4.73 -18.62 -10.32
N TYR A 106 4.49 -17.68 -9.40
CA TYR A 106 3.16 -17.39 -8.87
C TYR A 106 2.39 -16.34 -9.67
N ASN A 107 3.08 -15.65 -10.58
CA ASN A 107 2.51 -14.82 -11.63
C ASN A 107 1.72 -13.62 -11.09
N GLN A 108 2.14 -13.06 -9.95
CA GLN A 108 1.44 -11.91 -9.36
C GLN A 108 1.50 -10.68 -10.26
N GLY A 109 2.62 -10.48 -10.97
CA GLY A 109 2.76 -9.31 -11.83
C GLY A 109 1.86 -9.37 -13.06
N CYS A 110 1.81 -10.49 -13.78
CA CYS A 110 0.91 -10.60 -14.94
C CYS A 110 -0.56 -10.78 -14.57
N ARG A 111 -0.88 -11.32 -13.38
CA ARG A 111 -2.28 -11.55 -12.95
C ARG A 111 -2.88 -10.39 -12.19
N LEU A 112 -2.14 -9.83 -11.22
CA LEU A 112 -2.65 -8.85 -10.26
C LEU A 112 -2.18 -7.44 -10.61
N THR A 113 -0.88 -7.23 -10.82
CA THR A 113 -0.35 -5.89 -11.14
C THR A 113 -0.86 -5.39 -12.48
N ALA A 114 -0.84 -6.23 -13.52
CA ALA A 114 -1.41 -5.90 -14.81
C ALA A 114 -2.92 -5.60 -14.72
N PHE A 115 -3.66 -6.33 -13.87
CA PHE A 115 -5.07 -6.05 -13.61
C PHE A 115 -5.27 -4.67 -12.97
N GLU A 116 -4.52 -4.34 -11.90
CA GLU A 116 -4.62 -3.04 -11.23
C GLU A 116 -4.26 -1.88 -12.18
N LEU A 117 -3.20 -2.02 -12.98
CA LEU A 117 -2.80 -1.01 -13.97
C LEU A 117 -3.88 -0.78 -15.04
N VAL A 118 -4.48 -1.85 -15.57
CA VAL A 118 -5.56 -1.75 -16.57
C VAL A 118 -6.82 -1.15 -15.95
N PHE A 119 -7.20 -1.59 -14.74
CA PHE A 119 -8.38 -1.08 -14.04
C PHE A 119 -8.30 0.43 -13.81
N GLU A 120 -7.12 0.93 -13.45
CA GLU A 120 -6.88 2.35 -13.17
C GLU A 120 -6.44 3.15 -14.41
N LYS A 121 -6.39 2.50 -15.58
CA LYS A 121 -5.96 3.10 -16.85
C LYS A 121 -4.56 3.72 -16.78
N ILE A 122 -3.67 3.10 -16.02
CA ILE A 122 -2.27 3.49 -15.90
C ILE A 122 -1.51 2.97 -17.14
N PRO A 123 -0.79 3.83 -17.88
CA PRO A 123 -0.13 3.47 -19.14
C PRO A 123 1.14 2.63 -18.98
#